data_AF-A0A6J6M3U1-F1
#
_entry.id   AF-A0A6J6M3U1-F1
#
_cell.length_a   1.000
_cell.length_b   1.000
_cell.length_c   1.000
_cell.angle_alpha   90.00
_cell.angle_beta   90.00
_cell.angle_gamma   90.00
#
_symmetry.space_group_name_H-M   'P 1'
#
loop_
_entity.id
_entity.type
_entity.pdbx_description
1 polymer ?
#
loop_
_entity_poly.entity_id
_entity_poly.type
_entity_poly.pdbx_seq_one_letter_code
_entity_poly.pdbx_strand_id
1 'polypeptide(L)'
;MAINTDSTADLPKRDHAMVVSSVNDVPVIVEHVLSQRLGGSSFTAITNGVPGGLVSTQWRIPSGVAKGTRNALSILNTTGTDGTFTVSASGPGGQVELPQLVNVALTAASLITVEVPDDVQDGEVTITATVPVVVQRRTARGHGLVGFGIVGALPIRSR
;
A
#
# COMPACT_ATOMS: atom_id res chain seq x y z
N MET A 1 -4.87 -12.39 25.84
CA MET A 1 -6.02 -12.61 24.95
C MET A 1 -5.79 -11.76 23.71
N ALA A 2 -5.65 -12.36 22.52
CA ALA A 2 -5.50 -11.60 21.29
C ALA A 2 -6.89 -11.36 20.69
N ILE A 3 -7.21 -10.11 20.39
CA ILE A 3 -8.45 -9.77 19.66
C ILE A 3 -8.23 -10.18 18.20
N ASN A 4 -9.13 -11.00 17.65
CA ASN A 4 -9.16 -11.31 16.22
C ASN A 4 -10.22 -10.42 15.55
N THR A 5 -9.75 -9.42 14.79
CA THR A 5 -10.62 -8.47 14.08
C THR A 5 -11.46 -9.17 13.00
N ASP A 6 -10.97 -10.25 12.38
CA ASP A 6 -11.74 -11.01 11.38
C ASP A 6 -12.98 -11.72 11.98
N SER A 7 -12.98 -11.97 13.29
CA SER A 7 -14.12 -12.56 14.01
C SER A 7 -15.05 -11.53 14.65
N THR A 8 -14.77 -10.24 14.48
CA THR A 8 -15.60 -9.18 15.06
C THR A 8 -16.71 -8.84 14.07
N ALA A 9 -17.97 -8.93 14.53
CA ALA A 9 -19.11 -8.51 13.73
C ALA A 9 -18.95 -7.03 13.35
N ASP A 10 -19.35 -6.70 12.12
CA ASP A 10 -19.35 -5.33 11.57
C ASP A 10 -17.97 -4.67 11.34
N LEU A 11 -16.86 -5.38 11.61
CA LEU A 11 -15.55 -4.95 11.10
C LEU A 11 -15.32 -5.48 9.68
N PRO A 12 -14.87 -4.62 8.73
CA PRO A 12 -14.43 -5.09 7.43
C PRO A 12 -13.33 -6.14 7.61
N LYS A 13 -13.49 -7.30 6.97
CA LYS A 13 -12.42 -8.29 6.92
C LYS A 13 -11.27 -7.73 6.09
N ARG A 14 -10.02 -8.13 6.37
CA ARG A 14 -8.76 -7.77 5.69
C ARG A 14 -8.00 -6.60 6.32
N ASP A 15 -6.97 -6.12 5.62
CA ASP A 15 -6.12 -5.01 6.04
C ASP A 15 -6.96 -3.76 6.28
N HIS A 16 -6.57 -3.00 7.31
CA HIS A 16 -7.19 -1.74 7.68
C HIS A 16 -6.19 -0.60 7.54
N ALA A 17 -6.70 0.59 7.26
CA ALA A 17 -5.94 1.82 7.29
C ALA A 17 -6.64 2.85 8.17
N MET A 18 -5.86 3.82 8.67
CA MET A 18 -6.35 4.94 9.45
C MET A 18 -5.79 6.24 8.88
N VAL A 19 -6.65 7.23 8.73
CA VAL A 19 -6.24 8.62 8.48
C VAL A 19 -6.27 9.34 9.82
N VAL A 20 -5.17 10.00 10.17
CA VAL A 20 -5.00 10.71 11.44
C VAL A 20 -4.86 12.20 11.15
N SER A 21 -5.63 13.01 11.85
CA SER A 21 -5.55 14.46 11.83
C SER A 21 -5.47 14.99 13.27
N SER A 22 -4.65 16.00 13.50
CA SER A 22 -4.61 16.75 14.76
C SER A 22 -5.31 18.10 14.60
N VAL A 23 -5.81 18.64 15.72
CA VAL A 23 -6.40 19.98 15.78
C VAL A 23 -5.33 20.96 16.29
N ASN A 24 -5.36 22.20 15.82
CA ASN A 24 -4.41 23.27 16.17
C ASN A 24 -2.95 23.00 15.76
N ASP A 25 -2.74 22.27 14.66
CA ASP A 25 -1.42 21.99 14.07
C ASP A 25 -0.42 21.34 15.04
N VAL A 26 -0.93 20.62 16.06
CA VAL A 26 -0.09 19.87 16.97
C VAL A 26 0.60 18.76 16.19
N PRO A 27 1.95 18.71 16.15
CA PRO A 27 2.66 17.65 15.46
C PRO A 27 2.36 16.30 16.09
N VAL A 28 2.02 15.32 15.25
CA VAL A 28 1.79 13.93 15.68
C VAL A 28 2.73 13.00 14.93
N ILE A 29 3.24 12.00 15.64
CA ILE A 29 3.95 10.87 15.06
C ILE A 29 3.00 9.68 15.13
N VAL A 30 2.80 9.04 13.99
CA VAL A 30 1.94 7.85 13.88
C VAL A 30 2.81 6.68 13.47
N GLU A 31 2.78 5.64 14.28
CA GLU A 31 3.39 4.35 13.99
C GLU A 31 2.33 3.27 14.16
N HIS A 32 2.27 2.35 13.20
CA HIS A 32 1.42 1.17 13.27
C HIS A 32 2.29 -0.05 13.52
N VAL A 33 2.05 -0.73 14.64
CA VAL A 33 2.75 -1.96 15.04
C VAL A 33 1.81 -3.15 14.90
N LEU A 34 2.17 -4.09 14.03
CA LEU A 34 1.43 -5.33 13.79
C LEU A 34 2.27 -6.53 14.24
N SER A 35 1.81 -7.25 15.25
CA SER A 35 2.41 -8.52 15.68
C SER A 35 1.51 -9.69 15.31
N GLN A 36 2.03 -10.64 14.54
CA GLN A 36 1.30 -11.82 14.09
C GLN A 36 2.08 -13.10 14.35
N ARG A 37 1.34 -14.19 14.59
CA ARG A 37 1.88 -15.56 14.61
C ARG A 37 1.47 -16.29 13.34
N LEU A 38 2.45 -16.91 12.67
CA LEU A 38 2.25 -17.70 11.46
C LEU A 38 3.09 -18.98 11.55
N GLY A 39 2.45 -20.13 11.45
CA GLY A 39 3.13 -21.43 11.38
C GLY A 39 4.13 -21.69 12.52
N GLY A 40 3.76 -21.40 13.77
CA GLY A 40 4.63 -21.57 14.95
C GLY A 40 5.71 -20.49 15.14
N SER A 41 5.87 -19.57 14.18
CA SER A 41 6.73 -18.39 14.29
C SER A 41 5.92 -17.13 14.61
N SER A 42 6.58 -16.10 15.13
CA SER A 42 6.02 -14.76 15.30
C SER A 42 6.86 -13.71 14.59
N PHE A 43 6.21 -12.69 14.05
CA PHE A 43 6.89 -11.51 13.54
C PHE A 43 6.16 -10.25 13.98
N THR A 44 6.89 -9.14 14.03
CA THR A 44 6.35 -7.79 14.23
C THR A 44 6.75 -6.94 13.02
N ALA A 45 5.77 -6.31 12.40
CA ALA A 45 5.97 -5.29 11.37
C ALA A 45 5.64 -3.92 11.96
N ILE A 46 6.50 -2.93 11.70
CA ILE A 46 6.29 -1.54 12.09
C ILE A 46 6.17 -0.72 10.82
N THR A 47 5.14 0.12 10.76
CA THR A 47 4.87 1.01 9.62
C THR A 47 4.75 2.43 10.11
N ASN A 48 5.57 3.33 9.57
CA ASN A 48 5.42 4.76 9.83
C ASN A 48 4.25 5.31 9.01
N GLY A 49 3.47 6.20 9.64
CA GLY A 49 2.44 6.97 8.95
C GLY A 49 3.04 7.79 7.82
N VAL A 50 2.30 7.92 6.73
CA VAL A 50 2.67 8.82 5.63
C VAL A 50 2.18 10.22 5.99
N PRO A 51 3.07 11.24 6.09
CA PRO A 51 2.65 12.61 6.38
C PRO A 51 1.62 13.10 5.37
N GLY A 52 0.58 13.81 5.85
CA GLY A 52 -0.52 14.30 5.00
C GLY A 52 -0.06 15.18 3.83
N GLY A 53 1.04 15.93 4.00
CA GLY A 53 1.63 16.70 2.91
C GLY A 53 2.19 15.84 1.76
N LEU A 54 2.45 14.55 1.97
CA LEU A 54 2.99 13.64 0.94
C LEU A 54 1.91 12.90 0.14
N VAL A 55 0.63 13.06 0.46
CA VAL A 55 -0.47 12.48 -0.33
C VAL A 55 -0.38 12.99 -1.78
N SER A 56 -0.55 12.09 -2.75
CA SER A 56 -0.41 12.41 -4.17
C SER A 56 -1.33 11.55 -5.03
N THR A 57 -1.62 12.02 -6.24
CA THR A 57 -2.26 11.24 -7.31
C THR A 57 -1.27 10.37 -8.08
N GLN A 58 0.04 10.56 -7.88
CA GLN A 58 1.07 9.76 -8.54
C GLN A 58 2.15 9.30 -7.57
N TRP A 59 2.54 8.04 -7.68
CA TRP A 59 3.54 7.40 -6.81
C TRP A 59 4.46 6.49 -7.62
N ARG A 60 5.71 6.37 -7.20
CA ARG A 60 6.74 5.53 -7.85
C ARG A 60 7.37 4.59 -6.86
N ILE A 61 7.72 3.40 -7.32
CA ILE A 61 8.44 2.38 -6.55
C ILE A 61 9.73 2.03 -7.32
N PRO A 62 10.82 2.80 -7.12
CA PRO A 62 12.07 2.65 -7.88
C PRO A 62 12.71 1.27 -7.73
N SER A 63 12.64 0.70 -6.53
CA SER A 63 13.17 -0.64 -6.23
C SER A 63 12.37 -1.78 -6.87
N GLY A 64 11.29 -1.44 -7.55
CA GLY A 64 10.36 -2.37 -8.16
C GLY A 64 9.53 -3.19 -7.20
N VAL A 65 8.65 -4.02 -7.78
CA VAL A 65 7.87 -5.06 -7.10
C VAL A 65 8.28 -6.42 -7.65
N ALA A 66 8.30 -7.44 -6.79
CA ALA A 66 8.68 -8.78 -7.23
C ALA A 66 7.47 -9.51 -7.81
N LYS A 67 7.67 -10.27 -8.88
CA LYS A 67 6.65 -11.08 -9.53
C LYS A 67 5.95 -12.04 -8.56
N GLY A 68 4.65 -12.27 -8.76
CA GLY A 68 3.87 -13.21 -7.94
C GLY A 68 3.72 -12.80 -6.46
N THR A 69 4.10 -11.58 -6.09
CA THR A 69 4.02 -11.13 -4.69
C THR A 69 2.57 -10.86 -4.34
N ARG A 70 2.03 -11.65 -3.40
CA ARG A 70 0.75 -11.37 -2.76
C ARG A 70 0.85 -10.16 -1.83
N ASN A 71 -0.21 -9.36 -1.78
CA ASN A 71 -0.29 -8.16 -0.95
C ASN A 71 0.93 -7.23 -1.12
N ALA A 72 1.41 -7.09 -2.36
CA ALA A 72 2.61 -6.35 -2.69
C ALA A 72 2.47 -4.86 -2.38
N LEU A 73 1.30 -4.30 -2.68
CA LEU A 73 1.00 -2.88 -2.51
C LEU A 73 -0.29 -2.69 -1.72
N SER A 74 -0.33 -1.59 -0.99
CA SER A 74 -1.52 -1.07 -0.34
C SER A 74 -1.77 0.33 -0.87
N ILE A 75 -2.96 0.55 -1.43
CA ILE A 75 -3.39 1.82 -2.03
C ILE A 75 -4.60 2.30 -1.24
N LEU A 76 -4.41 3.39 -0.50
CA LEU A 76 -5.45 4.00 0.33
C LEU A 76 -6.01 5.24 -0.37
N ASN A 77 -7.32 5.25 -0.62
CA ASN A 77 -8.05 6.48 -0.91
C ASN A 77 -8.19 7.30 0.37
N THR A 78 -7.58 8.47 0.39
CA THR A 78 -7.61 9.35 1.57
C THR A 78 -8.81 10.31 1.56
N THR A 79 -9.68 10.20 0.55
CA THR A 79 -10.77 11.14 0.30
C THR A 79 -12.14 10.51 0.45
N GLY A 80 -13.17 11.35 0.60
CA GLY A 80 -14.57 10.96 0.59
C GLY A 80 -15.17 10.78 -0.82
N THR A 81 -14.34 10.71 -1.85
CA THR A 81 -14.78 10.65 -3.26
C THR A 81 -14.27 9.38 -3.92
N ASP A 82 -15.11 8.75 -4.73
CA ASP A 82 -14.72 7.60 -5.55
C ASP A 82 -13.69 8.01 -6.62
N GLY A 83 -12.80 7.07 -6.95
CA GLY A 83 -11.82 7.23 -8.01
C GLY A 83 -11.40 5.91 -8.61
N THR A 84 -10.32 5.95 -9.38
CA THR A 84 -9.65 4.77 -9.91
C THR A 84 -8.14 4.91 -9.79
N PHE A 85 -7.42 3.81 -9.95
CA PHE A 85 -5.98 3.83 -10.16
C PHE A 85 -5.55 2.90 -11.29
N THR A 86 -4.41 3.22 -11.88
CA THR A 86 -3.69 2.40 -12.85
C THR A 86 -2.28 2.15 -12.35
N VAL A 87 -1.78 0.92 -12.52
CA VAL A 87 -0.38 0.55 -12.27
C VAL A 87 0.32 0.32 -13.60
N SER A 88 1.47 0.97 -13.79
CA SER A 88 2.32 0.84 -14.96
C SER A 88 3.71 0.37 -14.56
N ALA A 89 4.27 -0.57 -15.30
CA ALA A 89 5.66 -0.98 -15.18
C ALA A 89 6.56 -0.14 -16.09
N SER A 90 7.75 0.18 -15.62
CA SER A 90 8.77 0.87 -16.42
C SER A 90 9.63 -0.16 -17.18
N GLY A 91 9.57 -0.14 -18.51
CA GLY A 91 10.38 -0.97 -19.39
C GLY A 91 11.32 -0.15 -20.29
N PRO A 92 12.12 -0.80 -21.16
CA PRO A 92 13.07 -0.12 -22.05
C PRO A 92 12.43 0.92 -22.97
N GLY A 93 11.16 0.73 -23.34
CA GLY A 93 10.37 1.65 -24.17
C GLY A 93 9.59 2.71 -23.38
N GLY A 94 9.76 2.81 -22.06
CA GLY A 94 8.98 3.69 -21.19
C GLY A 94 7.96 2.95 -20.33
N GLN A 95 6.94 3.67 -19.85
CA GLN A 95 5.90 3.09 -19.02
C GLN A 95 4.89 2.30 -19.85
N VAL A 96 4.56 1.10 -19.37
CA VAL A 96 3.54 0.21 -19.94
C VAL A 96 2.57 -0.16 -18.86
N GLU A 97 1.28 0.05 -19.11
CA GLU A 97 0.21 -0.32 -18.17
C GLU A 97 0.17 -1.84 -17.94
N LEU A 98 -0.03 -2.25 -16.70
CA LEU A 98 -0.23 -3.65 -16.35
C LEU A 98 -1.71 -4.01 -16.61
N PRO A 99 -2.04 -4.91 -17.55
CA PRO A 99 -3.41 -5.05 -18.06
C PRO A 99 -4.49 -5.33 -17.01
N GLN A 100 -4.15 -6.06 -15.93
CA GLN A 100 -5.09 -6.38 -14.85
C GLN A 100 -5.23 -5.26 -13.81
N LEU A 101 -4.43 -4.20 -13.92
CA LEU A 101 -4.33 -3.11 -12.97
C LEU A 101 -4.57 -1.76 -13.66
N VAL A 102 -5.43 -1.73 -14.68
CA VAL A 102 -5.86 -0.51 -15.39
C VAL A 102 -7.23 -0.08 -14.91
N ASN A 103 -7.37 1.20 -14.53
CA ASN A 103 -8.63 1.80 -14.08
C ASN A 103 -9.35 0.99 -13.00
N VAL A 104 -8.59 0.42 -12.07
CA VAL A 104 -9.13 -0.34 -10.94
C VAL A 104 -9.94 0.62 -10.06
N ALA A 105 -11.20 0.26 -9.80
CA ALA A 105 -12.09 1.05 -8.96
C ALA A 105 -11.54 1.21 -7.54
N LEU A 106 -11.60 2.43 -7.02
CA LEU A 106 -11.13 2.80 -5.70
C LEU A 106 -12.19 3.68 -5.03
N THR A 107 -13.08 3.07 -4.26
CA THR A 107 -14.20 3.79 -3.62
C THR A 107 -13.72 4.75 -2.54
N ALA A 108 -14.58 5.69 -2.14
CA ALA A 108 -14.34 6.64 -1.07
C ALA A 108 -13.82 5.94 0.21
N ALA A 109 -12.77 6.50 0.81
CA ALA A 109 -12.12 6.03 2.04
C ALA A 109 -11.71 4.53 2.05
N SER A 110 -11.54 3.91 0.88
CA SER A 110 -11.20 2.50 0.77
C SER A 110 -9.70 2.22 0.76
N LEU A 111 -9.34 1.02 1.21
CA LEU A 111 -8.01 0.44 1.07
C LEU A 111 -8.07 -0.75 0.10
N ILE A 112 -7.21 -0.73 -0.91
CA ILE A 112 -7.04 -1.85 -1.83
C ILE A 112 -5.63 -2.42 -1.67
N THR A 113 -5.58 -3.73 -1.46
CA THR A 113 -4.35 -4.50 -1.46
C THR A 113 -4.18 -5.14 -2.84
N VAL A 114 -3.05 -4.86 -3.48
CA VAL A 114 -2.74 -5.29 -4.85
C VAL A 114 -1.76 -6.46 -4.83
N GLU A 115 -2.07 -7.49 -5.59
CA GLU A 115 -1.16 -8.59 -5.90
C GLU A 115 -0.44 -8.30 -7.22
N VAL A 116 0.81 -8.72 -7.33
CA VAL A 116 1.57 -8.62 -8.58
C VAL A 116 1.38 -9.93 -9.35
N PRO A 117 0.83 -9.89 -10.58
CA PRO A 117 0.69 -11.08 -11.40
C PRO A 117 2.04 -11.78 -11.69
N ASP A 118 2.03 -13.09 -11.94
CA ASP A 118 3.24 -13.89 -12.15
C ASP A 118 3.98 -13.56 -13.46
N ASP A 119 3.27 -13.00 -14.44
CA ASP A 119 3.80 -12.60 -15.75
C ASP A 119 4.47 -11.22 -15.76
N VAL A 120 4.26 -10.44 -14.69
CA VAL A 120 4.92 -9.14 -14.52
C VAL A 120 6.38 -9.35 -14.12
N GLN A 121 7.30 -8.82 -14.92
CA GLN A 121 8.73 -8.86 -14.59
C GLN A 121 9.05 -7.97 -13.40
N ASP A 122 10.06 -8.37 -12.62
CA ASP A 122 10.60 -7.55 -11.55
C ASP A 122 11.06 -6.20 -12.12
N GLY A 123 10.49 -5.12 -11.60
CA GLY A 123 10.74 -3.82 -12.19
C GLY A 123 10.05 -2.70 -11.46
N GLU A 124 10.56 -1.50 -11.69
CA GLU A 124 9.96 -0.28 -11.19
C GLU A 124 8.51 -0.16 -11.66
N VAL A 125 7.64 0.26 -10.74
CA VAL A 125 6.23 0.56 -11.05
C VAL A 125 5.87 1.99 -10.68
N THR A 126 4.95 2.55 -11.45
CA THR A 126 4.29 3.83 -11.19
C THR A 126 2.80 3.58 -11.01
N ILE A 127 2.21 4.25 -10.02
CA ILE A 127 0.79 4.21 -9.72
C ILE A 127 0.24 5.59 -9.99
N THR A 128 -0.80 5.67 -10.83
CA THR A 128 -1.53 6.90 -11.14
C THR A 128 -2.98 6.74 -10.72
N ALA A 129 -3.47 7.62 -9.87
CA ALA A 129 -4.82 7.63 -9.36
C ALA A 129 -5.57 8.91 -9.77
N THR A 130 -6.89 8.83 -9.87
CA THR A 130 -7.75 9.99 -10.16
C THR A 130 -8.08 10.81 -8.91
N VAL A 131 -7.75 10.29 -7.73
CA VAL A 131 -7.94 10.94 -6.42
C VAL A 131 -6.63 10.90 -5.62
N PRO A 132 -6.42 11.82 -4.64
CA PRO A 132 -5.30 11.76 -3.73
C PRO A 132 -5.24 10.44 -2.92
N VAL A 133 -4.15 9.70 -3.10
CA VAL A 133 -3.94 8.40 -2.45
C VAL A 133 -2.64 8.37 -1.65
N VAL A 134 -2.53 7.36 -0.80
CA VAL A 134 -1.27 6.92 -0.20
C VAL A 134 -0.95 5.52 -0.74
N VAL A 135 0.30 5.32 -1.16
CA VAL A 135 0.78 4.01 -1.62
C VAL A 135 1.88 3.52 -0.70
N GLN A 136 1.71 2.32 -0.18
CA GLN A 136 2.72 1.60 0.59
C GLN A 136 3.06 0.29 -0.11
N ARG A 137 4.32 -0.12 0.01
CA ARG A 137 4.83 -1.39 -0.50
C ARG A 137 5.15 -2.31 0.66
N ARG A 138 4.72 -3.57 0.54
CA ARG A 138 5.17 -4.66 1.39
C ARG A 138 6.44 -5.28 0.83
N THR A 139 7.42 -5.51 1.70
CA THR A 139 8.72 -6.11 1.32
C THR A 139 8.94 -7.43 2.05
N ALA A 140 9.55 -8.39 1.36
CA ALA A 140 10.01 -9.62 2.00
C ALA A 140 11.16 -9.27 2.96
N ARG A 141 11.24 -9.99 4.08
CA ARG A 141 12.33 -9.81 5.06
C ARG A 141 13.65 -10.48 4.64
N GLY A 142 13.64 -11.23 3.54
CA GLY A 142 14.79 -12.00 3.06
C GLY A 142 15.10 -13.21 3.95
N HIS A 143 16.09 -14.01 3.54
CA HIS A 143 16.67 -15.10 4.33
C HIS A 143 15.69 -16.14 4.90
N GLY A 144 14.56 -16.37 4.23
CA GLY A 144 13.52 -17.29 4.70
C GLY A 144 12.79 -16.84 5.98
N LEU A 145 12.95 -15.58 6.39
CA LEU A 145 12.32 -15.05 7.58
C LEU A 145 10.82 -14.82 7.37
N VAL A 146 10.02 -15.27 8.34
CA VAL A 146 8.58 -15.03 8.36
C VAL A 146 8.29 -13.54 8.57
N GLY A 147 7.20 -13.09 7.95
CA GLY A 147 6.71 -11.72 8.06
C GLY A 147 7.09 -10.83 6.88
N PHE A 148 6.98 -9.53 7.09
CA PHE A 148 7.18 -8.53 6.05
C PHE A 148 7.62 -7.18 6.64
N GLY A 149 8.28 -6.37 5.81
CA GLY A 149 8.43 -4.94 6.05
C GLY A 149 7.37 -4.15 5.28
N ILE A 150 7.14 -2.90 5.68
CA ILE A 150 6.33 -1.94 4.92
C ILE A 150 7.15 -0.67 4.72
N VAL A 151 7.10 -0.12 3.52
CA VAL A 151 7.75 1.15 3.16
C VAL A 151 6.79 1.99 2.32
N GLY A 152 6.77 3.31 2.54
CA GLY A 152 6.05 4.22 1.66
C GLY A 152 6.65 4.23 0.25
N ALA A 153 5.81 4.26 -0.78
CA ALA A 153 6.27 4.59 -2.13
C ALA A 153 6.76 6.06 -2.17
N LEU A 154 7.41 6.46 -3.26
CA LEU A 154 7.83 7.85 -3.44
C LEU A 154 6.72 8.64 -4.14
N PRO A 155 6.17 9.71 -3.54
CA PRO A 155 5.17 10.52 -4.24
C PRO A 155 5.83 11.29 -5.38
N ILE A 156 5.22 11.24 -6.56
CA ILE A 156 5.56 12.12 -7.68
C ILE A 156 4.73 13.38 -7.51
N ARG A 157 5.38 14.55 -7.56
CA ARG A 157 4.71 15.83 -7.58
C ARG A 157 4.95 16.50 -8.93
N SER A 158 3.89 16.96 -9.57
CA SER A 158 4.02 17.97 -10.63
C SER A 158 4.59 19.24 -9.99
N ARG A 159 5.62 19.82 -10.63
CA ARG A 159 6.13 21.15 -10.27
C ARG A 159 5.07 22.22 -10.54
#